data_AF-A0A1F4BAN1-F1
#
_entry.id   AF-A0A1F4BAN1-F1
#
_cell.length_a   1.000
_cell.length_b   1.000
_cell.length_c   1.000
_cell.angle_alpha   90.00
_cell.angle_beta   90.00
_cell.angle_gamma   90.00
#
_symmetry.space_group_name_H-M   'P 1'
#
loop_
_entity.id
_entity.type
_entity.pdbx_description
1 polymer ?
#
loop_
_entity_poly.entity_id
_entity_poly.type
_entity_poly.pdbx_seq_one_letter_code
_entity_poly.pdbx_strand_id
1 'polypeptide(L)'
;MKFLRAVRLDDSDARILADEGGAAADGEWVVSGGYAVCDLALGHRAPRCHCDTTFIAAGSRRRATIAEVAEIDEAAYGALRQSLARHFLEDLGAPTPDAARAAAEDECAYTAELAGGFPADVWITVKREPTEDGVGERYAVFRRLLIGSHKL
;
A
#
# COMPACT_ATOMS: atom_id res chain seq x y z
N MET A 1 -15.62 -4.48 -5.82
CA MET A 1 -15.31 -3.61 -4.65
C MET A 1 -14.04 -2.87 -5.00
N LYS A 2 -13.72 -1.74 -4.36
CA LYS A 2 -12.50 -0.99 -4.72
C LYS A 2 -11.31 -1.41 -3.86
N PHE A 3 -10.13 -1.33 -4.46
CA PHE A 3 -8.85 -1.57 -3.82
C PHE A 3 -7.76 -0.72 -4.50
N LEU A 4 -6.51 -0.93 -4.11
CA LEU A 4 -5.37 -0.14 -4.55
C LEU A 4 -4.38 -0.96 -5.39
N ARG A 5 -3.96 -0.42 -6.53
CA ARG A 5 -2.89 -1.00 -7.38
C ARG A 5 -1.71 -0.05 -7.45
N ALA A 6 -0.49 -0.56 -7.30
CA ALA A 6 0.74 0.20 -7.49
C ALA A 6 0.76 0.81 -8.90
N VAL A 7 1.17 2.08 -8.99
CA VAL A 7 1.40 2.78 -10.26
C VAL A 7 2.86 3.16 -10.34
N ARG A 8 3.51 2.80 -11.45
CA ARG A 8 4.87 3.25 -11.77
C ARG A 8 4.82 4.27 -12.90
N LEU A 9 5.08 5.53 -12.59
CA LEU A 9 5.23 6.58 -13.59
C LEU A 9 6.58 6.54 -14.30
N ASP A 10 7.63 6.20 -13.55
CA ASP A 10 9.00 6.08 -14.01
C ASP A 10 9.83 5.17 -13.07
N ASP A 11 11.16 5.26 -13.13
CA ASP A 11 12.10 4.51 -12.29
C ASP A 11 12.43 5.16 -10.94
N SER A 12 11.74 6.25 -10.56
CA SER A 12 12.00 6.96 -9.30
C SER A 12 11.80 6.06 -8.09
N ASP A 13 10.69 5.31 -8.03
CA ASP A 13 10.43 4.38 -6.93
C ASP A 13 11.54 3.33 -6.81
N ALA A 14 12.02 2.80 -7.93
CA ALA A 14 13.09 1.80 -7.93
C ALA A 14 14.42 2.37 -7.40
N ARG A 15 14.68 3.66 -7.63
CA ARG A 15 15.89 4.35 -7.15
C ARG A 15 15.79 4.73 -5.67
N ILE A 16 14.63 5.25 -5.25
CA ILE A 16 14.40 5.72 -3.88
C ILE A 16 14.32 4.52 -2.91
N LEU A 17 13.71 3.42 -3.34
CA LEU A 17 13.45 2.23 -2.53
C LEU A 17 14.51 1.13 -2.74
N ALA A 18 15.66 1.46 -3.34
CA ALA A 18 16.70 0.48 -3.66
C ALA A 18 17.19 -0.29 -2.41
N ASP A 19 17.35 0.42 -1.29
CA ASP A 19 17.77 -0.16 -0.01
C ASP A 19 16.62 -0.90 0.72
N GLU A 20 15.37 -0.76 0.27
CA GLU A 20 14.18 -1.40 0.84
C GLU A 20 13.70 -2.61 0.01
N GLY A 21 14.56 -3.19 -0.83
CA GLY A 21 14.23 -4.35 -1.67
C GLY A 21 13.59 -4.00 -3.01
N GLY A 22 13.55 -2.71 -3.37
CA GLY A 22 13.05 -2.18 -4.62
C GLY A 22 11.55 -1.83 -4.62
N ALA A 23 11.08 -1.35 -5.76
CA ALA A 23 9.68 -0.97 -5.96
C ALA A 23 8.77 -2.17 -6.27
N ALA A 24 7.52 -2.09 -5.84
CA ALA A 24 6.45 -2.98 -6.28
C ALA A 24 6.29 -2.91 -7.80
N ALA A 25 5.83 -3.99 -8.41
CA ALA A 25 5.59 -4.01 -9.86
C ALA A 25 4.39 -3.10 -10.22
N ASP A 26 4.39 -2.54 -11.42
CA ASP A 26 3.23 -1.79 -11.91
C ASP A 26 1.98 -2.69 -11.95
N GLY A 27 0.87 -2.18 -11.43
CA GLY A 27 -0.39 -2.90 -11.35
C GLY A 27 -0.51 -3.93 -10.22
N GLU A 28 0.54 -4.13 -9.41
CA GLU A 28 0.48 -5.03 -8.25
C GLU A 28 -0.49 -4.50 -7.19
N TRP A 29 -1.27 -5.39 -6.57
CA TRP A 29 -2.20 -4.98 -5.51
C TRP A 29 -1.44 -4.60 -4.23
N VAL A 30 -1.78 -3.43 -3.68
CA VAL A 30 -1.14 -2.86 -2.49
C VAL A 30 -2.15 -2.60 -1.37
N VAL A 31 -1.67 -2.66 -0.13
CA VAL A 31 -2.40 -2.24 1.07
C VAL A 31 -1.87 -0.90 1.59
N SER A 32 -2.63 -0.25 2.48
CA SER A 32 -2.20 1.01 3.10
C SER A 32 -0.82 0.84 3.74
N GLY A 33 -0.58 -0.29 4.40
CA GLY A 33 0.70 -0.66 5.00
C GLY A 33 0.88 -0.14 6.42
N GLY A 34 -0.23 0.10 7.15
CA GLY A 34 -0.20 0.65 8.51
C GLY A 34 0.60 -0.19 9.50
N TYR A 35 0.57 -1.51 9.34
CA TYR A 35 1.32 -2.47 10.17
C TYR A 35 2.85 -2.36 10.06
N ALA A 36 3.37 -1.68 9.04
CA ALA A 36 4.81 -1.58 8.75
C ALA A 36 5.31 -0.13 8.68
N VAL A 37 4.70 0.73 9.51
CA VAL A 37 5.14 2.10 9.78
C VAL A 37 6.14 2.10 10.95
N CYS A 38 7.27 2.77 10.77
CA CYS A 38 8.25 2.95 11.85
C CYS A 38 7.78 4.03 12.83
N ASP A 39 8.40 4.11 14.00
CA ASP A 39 8.18 5.25 14.90
C ASP A 39 8.69 6.54 14.24
N LEU A 40 7.77 7.32 13.66
CA LEU A 40 8.08 8.56 12.95
C LEU A 40 8.50 9.69 13.90
N ALA A 41 8.16 9.61 15.18
CA ALA A 41 8.56 10.62 16.18
C ALA A 41 10.06 10.51 16.52
N LEU A 42 10.62 9.30 16.46
CA LEU A 42 12.06 9.04 16.64
C LEU A 42 12.89 9.36 15.38
N GLY A 43 12.23 9.71 14.27
CA GLY A 43 12.86 9.95 12.98
C GLY A 43 13.15 8.67 12.19
N HIS A 44 13.71 8.84 10.99
CA HIS A 44 14.00 7.70 10.12
C HIS A 44 15.24 6.93 10.58
N ARG A 45 15.24 5.61 10.33
CA ARG A 45 16.45 4.77 10.44
C ARG A 45 17.50 5.17 9.38
N ALA A 46 18.73 4.66 9.53
CA ALA A 46 19.76 4.70 8.51
C ALA A 46 20.01 3.27 7.98
N PRO A 47 19.76 2.98 6.69
CA PRO A 47 19.20 3.86 5.65
C PRO A 47 17.75 4.28 5.94
N ARG A 48 17.30 5.37 5.31
CA ARG A 48 15.95 5.94 5.50
C ARG A 48 14.89 4.90 5.18
N CYS A 49 13.88 4.78 6.04
CA CYS A 49 12.67 4.02 5.73
C CYS A 49 11.60 4.97 5.21
N HIS A 50 11.05 4.66 4.03
CA HIS A 50 10.06 5.47 3.32
C HIS A 50 8.60 5.11 3.66
N CYS A 51 8.37 4.44 4.80
CA CYS A 51 7.03 4.05 5.25
C CYS A 51 6.05 5.23 5.45
N ASP A 52 6.55 6.46 5.55
CA ASP A 52 5.77 7.69 5.64
C ASP A 52 5.08 8.10 4.33
N THR A 53 5.52 7.55 3.20
CA THR A 53 5.10 7.99 1.86
C THR A 53 4.77 6.84 0.90
N THR A 54 4.61 5.62 1.41
CA THR A 54 4.45 4.42 0.57
C THR A 54 3.31 3.51 1.02
N PHE A 55 2.72 2.83 0.05
CA PHE A 55 1.91 1.63 0.19
C PHE A 55 2.78 0.37 0.17
N ILE A 56 2.22 -0.79 0.49
CA ILE A 56 2.95 -2.08 0.49
C ILE A 56 2.22 -3.12 -0.36
N ALA A 57 2.93 -3.76 -1.28
CA ALA A 57 2.37 -4.83 -2.09
C ALA A 57 2.16 -6.11 -1.29
N ALA A 58 0.97 -6.69 -1.38
CA ALA A 58 0.63 -7.91 -0.62
C ALA A 58 1.40 -9.15 -1.10
N GLY A 59 1.82 -9.17 -2.37
CA GLY A 59 2.58 -10.28 -2.97
C GLY A 59 4.09 -10.13 -2.75
N SER A 60 4.68 -9.10 -3.35
CA SER A 60 6.13 -8.87 -3.34
C SER A 60 6.65 -8.25 -2.04
N ARG A 61 5.76 -7.72 -1.19
CA ARG A 61 6.11 -6.96 0.05
C ARG A 61 6.90 -5.69 -0.20
N ARG A 62 7.01 -5.29 -1.47
CA ARG A 62 7.71 -4.07 -1.88
C ARG A 62 6.82 -2.86 -1.75
N ARG A 63 7.45 -1.69 -1.74
CA ARG A 63 6.77 -0.42 -1.56
C ARG A 63 6.43 0.24 -2.89
N ALA A 64 5.37 1.04 -2.90
CA ALA A 64 4.98 1.92 -4.01
C ALA A 64 4.61 3.30 -3.46
N THR A 65 5.02 4.38 -4.13
CA THR A 65 4.69 5.74 -3.69
C THR A 65 3.31 6.21 -4.16
N ILE A 66 2.82 5.63 -5.26
CA ILE A 66 1.53 5.96 -5.87
C ILE A 66 0.69 4.69 -6.01
N ALA A 67 -0.60 4.82 -5.71
CA ALA A 67 -1.58 3.78 -5.97
C ALA A 67 -2.78 4.29 -6.79
N GLU A 68 -3.29 3.48 -7.71
CA GLU A 68 -4.56 3.69 -8.43
C GLU A 68 -5.70 3.00 -7.70
N VAL A 69 -6.82 3.70 -7.56
CA VAL A 69 -8.06 3.13 -7.04
C VAL A 69 -8.73 2.32 -8.15
N ALA A 70 -8.79 1.01 -8.00
CA ALA A 70 -9.27 0.08 -9.02
C ALA A 70 -10.30 -0.90 -8.45
N GLU A 71 -11.16 -1.45 -9.30
CA GLU A 71 -12.07 -2.54 -8.93
C GLU A 71 -11.30 -3.85 -8.77
N ILE A 72 -11.59 -4.58 -7.69
CA ILE A 72 -11.09 -5.92 -7.40
C ILE A 72 -12.26 -6.90 -7.31
N ASP A 73 -12.05 -8.11 -7.82
CA ASP A 73 -12.97 -9.24 -7.66
C ASP A 73 -12.71 -10.02 -6.36
N GLU A 74 -13.67 -10.84 -5.95
CA GLU A 74 -13.60 -11.57 -4.68
C GLU A 74 -12.45 -12.59 -4.64
N ALA A 75 -12.09 -13.17 -5.79
CA ALA A 75 -11.02 -14.17 -5.87
C ALA A 75 -9.65 -13.52 -5.64
N ALA A 76 -9.39 -12.40 -6.31
CA ALA A 76 -8.19 -11.58 -6.11
C ALA A 76 -8.14 -11.04 -4.67
N TYR A 77 -9.24 -10.52 -4.15
CA TYR A 77 -9.31 -10.05 -2.76
C TYR A 77 -9.04 -11.16 -1.73
N GLY A 78 -9.58 -12.37 -1.96
CA GLY A 78 -9.26 -13.56 -1.18
C GLY A 78 -7.78 -13.94 -1.24
N ALA A 79 -7.14 -13.86 -2.40
CA ALA A 79 -5.72 -14.16 -2.57
C ALA A 79 -4.82 -13.15 -1.81
N LEU A 80 -5.19 -11.86 -1.80
CA LEU A 80 -4.45 -10.84 -1.05
C LEU A 80 -4.45 -11.10 0.45
N ARG A 81 -5.63 -11.40 1.02
CA ARG A 81 -5.78 -11.77 2.44
C ARG A 81 -4.90 -12.97 2.80
N GLN A 82 -4.89 -14.00 1.96
CA GLN A 82 -4.04 -15.18 2.17
C GLN A 82 -2.55 -14.87 2.07
N SER A 83 -2.14 -14.00 1.14
CA SER A 83 -0.75 -13.57 0.98
C SER A 83 -0.26 -12.79 2.20
N LEU A 84 -1.06 -11.83 2.69
CA LEU A 84 -0.75 -11.07 3.89
C LEU A 84 -0.72 -11.92 5.15
N ALA A 85 -1.70 -12.82 5.34
CA ALA A 85 -1.72 -13.70 6.50
C ALA A 85 -0.45 -14.57 6.57
N ARG A 86 0.01 -15.04 5.40
CA ARG A 86 1.27 -15.78 5.30
C ARG A 86 2.47 -14.90 5.65
N HIS A 87 2.54 -13.68 5.10
CA HIS A 87 3.59 -12.73 5.43
C HIS A 87 3.66 -12.41 6.93
N PHE A 88 2.50 -12.19 7.55
CA PHE A 88 2.41 -11.88 8.98
C PHE A 88 2.88 -13.04 9.85
N LEU A 89 2.58 -14.28 9.44
CA LEU A 89 3.03 -15.46 10.15
C LEU A 89 4.53 -15.74 9.93
N GLU A 90 4.98 -15.76 8.68
CA GLU A 90 6.32 -16.21 8.31
C GLU A 90 7.40 -15.14 8.57
N ASP A 91 7.12 -13.89 8.24
CA ASP A 91 8.13 -12.82 8.24
C ASP A 91 7.98 -11.87 9.44
N LEU A 92 6.76 -11.61 9.90
CA LEU A 92 6.50 -10.71 11.03
C LEU A 92 6.28 -11.43 12.37
N GLY A 93 6.26 -12.76 12.37
CA GLY A 93 6.24 -13.57 13.59
C GLY A 93 4.92 -13.52 14.36
N ALA A 94 3.78 -13.43 13.67
CA ALA A 94 2.46 -13.53 14.32
C ALA A 94 2.38 -14.81 15.18
N PRO A 95 1.77 -14.74 16.38
CA PRO A 95 1.86 -15.82 17.36
C PRO A 95 1.09 -17.09 16.95
N THR A 96 0.03 -16.94 16.16
CA THR A 96 -0.77 -18.06 15.64
C THR A 96 -1.24 -17.77 14.22
N PRO A 97 -1.58 -18.82 13.42
CA PRO A 97 -2.18 -18.64 12.11
C PRO A 97 -3.48 -17.83 12.15
N ASP A 98 -4.30 -18.00 13.20
CA ASP A 98 -5.55 -17.24 13.35
C ASP A 98 -5.30 -15.75 13.63
N ALA A 99 -4.29 -15.42 14.44
CA ALA A 99 -3.89 -14.04 14.67
C ALA A 99 -3.37 -13.38 13.38
N ALA A 100 -2.58 -14.12 12.58
CA ALA A 100 -2.10 -13.65 11.29
C ALA A 100 -3.24 -13.42 10.30
N ARG A 101 -4.23 -14.32 10.26
CA ARG A 101 -5.42 -14.20 9.41
C ARG A 101 -6.27 -13.00 9.81
N ALA A 102 -6.53 -12.81 11.11
CA ALA A 102 -7.29 -11.68 11.61
C ALA A 102 -6.62 -10.34 11.25
N ALA A 103 -5.33 -10.19 11.53
CA ALA A 103 -4.61 -8.97 11.18
C ALA A 103 -4.60 -8.69 9.66
N ALA A 104 -4.46 -9.73 8.83
CA ALA A 104 -4.52 -9.58 7.38
C ALA A 104 -5.91 -9.18 6.89
N GLU A 105 -6.96 -9.68 7.52
CA GLU A 105 -8.34 -9.30 7.25
C GLU A 105 -8.61 -7.85 7.61
N ASP A 106 -8.14 -7.39 8.78
CA ASP A 106 -8.26 -6.00 9.23
C ASP A 106 -7.55 -5.03 8.27
N GLU A 107 -6.32 -5.35 7.86
CA GLU A 107 -5.55 -4.52 6.92
C GLU A 107 -6.20 -4.45 5.53
N CYS A 108 -6.69 -5.58 5.01
CA CYS A 108 -7.41 -5.62 3.75
C CYS A 108 -8.74 -4.84 3.83
N ALA A 109 -9.49 -5.00 4.93
CA ALA A 109 -10.75 -4.31 5.14
C ALA A 109 -10.54 -2.79 5.22
N TYR A 110 -9.54 -2.35 6.00
CA TYR A 110 -9.14 -0.95 6.08
C TYR A 110 -8.78 -0.38 4.70
N THR A 111 -7.98 -1.11 3.92
CA THR A 111 -7.58 -0.69 2.57
C THR A 111 -8.78 -0.60 1.63
N ALA A 112 -9.73 -1.54 1.72
CA ALA A 112 -10.94 -1.54 0.90
C ALA A 112 -11.88 -0.38 1.27
N GLU A 113 -12.02 -0.07 2.57
CA GLU A 113 -12.78 1.08 3.06
C GLU A 113 -12.16 2.40 2.56
N LEU A 114 -10.84 2.55 2.72
CA LEU A 114 -10.08 3.68 2.20
C LEU A 114 -10.31 3.86 0.70
N ALA A 115 -10.13 2.81 -0.09
CA ALA A 115 -10.34 2.84 -1.54
C ALA A 115 -11.80 3.15 -1.91
N GLY A 116 -12.76 2.69 -1.10
CA GLY A 116 -14.18 2.98 -1.24
C GLY A 116 -14.53 4.48 -1.14
N GLY A 117 -13.74 5.24 -0.36
CA GLY A 117 -13.88 6.69 -0.19
C GLY A 117 -13.52 7.54 -1.42
N PHE A 118 -12.91 6.93 -2.44
CA PHE A 118 -12.46 7.63 -3.65
C PHE A 118 -13.19 7.15 -4.92
N PRO A 119 -13.30 8.00 -5.97
CA PRO A 119 -13.69 7.54 -7.30
C PRO A 119 -12.72 6.47 -7.84
N ALA A 120 -13.20 5.59 -8.72
CA ALA A 120 -12.30 4.71 -9.45
C ALA A 120 -11.41 5.51 -10.42
N ASP A 121 -10.29 4.93 -10.85
CA ASP A 121 -9.34 5.47 -11.83
C ASP A 121 -8.66 6.80 -11.41
N VAL A 122 -8.68 7.10 -10.11
CA VAL A 122 -7.86 8.17 -9.52
C VAL A 122 -6.57 7.59 -8.95
N TRP A 123 -5.52 8.38 -8.97
CA TRP A 123 -4.29 8.04 -8.26
C TRP A 123 -4.28 8.71 -6.89
N ILE A 124 -3.73 8.01 -5.91
CA ILE A 124 -3.56 8.50 -4.56
C ILE A 124 -2.12 8.32 -4.09
N THR A 125 -1.69 9.25 -3.24
CA THR A 125 -0.45 9.15 -2.47
C THR A 125 -0.79 9.28 -0.99
N VAL A 126 -0.06 8.58 -0.13
CA VAL A 126 -0.18 8.71 1.32
C VAL A 126 0.95 9.58 1.87
N LYS A 127 0.62 10.40 2.87
CA LYS A 127 1.60 11.06 3.74
C LYS A 127 1.24 10.74 5.18
N ARG A 128 2.21 10.22 5.92
CA ARG A 128 2.07 9.88 7.34
C ARG A 128 2.88 10.82 8.20
N GLU A 129 2.31 11.23 9.32
CA GLU A 129 2.96 12.09 10.30
C GLU A 129 2.65 11.60 11.72
N PRO A 130 3.58 11.73 12.67
CA PRO A 130 3.29 11.39 14.07
C PRO A 130 2.21 12.31 14.63
N THR A 131 1.29 11.73 15.39
CA THR A 131 0.23 12.43 16.13
C THR A 131 0.28 12.01 17.60
N GLU A 132 -0.46 12.70 18.48
CA GLU A 132 -0.55 12.34 19.90
C GLU A 132 -1.10 10.91 20.11
N ASP A 133 -1.99 10.46 19.20
CA ASP A 133 -2.64 9.15 19.24
C ASP A 133 -1.96 8.10 18.33
N GLY A 134 -0.76 8.38 17.80
CA GLY A 134 -0.01 7.44 16.95
C GLY A 134 0.42 8.04 15.62
N VAL A 135 -0.15 7.56 14.52
CA VAL A 135 0.20 7.98 13.16
C VAL A 135 -1.04 8.53 12.45
N GLY A 136 -0.99 9.78 12.03
CA GLY A 136 -1.99 10.40 11.18
C GLY A 136 -1.67 10.19 9.71
N GLU A 137 -2.66 9.76 8.92
CA GLU A 137 -2.52 9.56 7.48
C GLU A 137 -3.30 10.63 6.70
N ARG A 138 -2.69 11.18 5.65
CA ARG A 138 -3.35 12.11 4.71
C ARG A 138 -3.15 11.61 3.29
N TYR A 139 -4.24 11.60 2.53
CA TYR A 139 -4.26 11.12 1.15
C TYR A 139 -4.44 12.29 0.18
N ALA A 140 -3.52 12.45 -0.75
CA ALA A 140 -3.70 13.36 -1.88
C ALA A 140 -4.25 12.59 -3.08
N VAL A 141 -5.21 13.19 -3.78
CA VAL A 141 -5.91 12.55 -4.90
C VAL A 141 -5.59 13.29 -6.19
N PHE A 142 -5.17 12.55 -7.20
CA PHE A 142 -4.82 13.05 -8.53
C PHE A 142 -5.75 12.43 -9.56
N ARG A 143 -6.40 13.27 -10.36
CA ARG A 143 -7.15 12.79 -11.52
C ARG A 143 -6.17 12.42 -12.62
N ARG A 144 -6.34 11.23 -13.17
CA ARG A 144 -5.69 10.83 -14.40
C ARG A 144 -6.18 11.74 -15.53
N LEU A 145 -5.35 12.71 -15.91
CA LEU A 145 -5.62 13.50 -17.12
C LEU A 145 -5.38 12.56 -18.31
N LEU A 146 -6.47 12.12 -18.94
CA LEU A 146 -6.44 11.39 -20.20
C LEU A 146 -5.96 12.33 -21.33
N ILE A 147 -4.70 12.76 -21.30
CA ILE A 147 -4.09 13.48 -22.41
C ILE A 147 -3.75 12.42 -23.45
N GLY A 148 -4.68 12.15 -24.36
CA GLY A 148 -4.46 11.23 -25.50
C GLY A 148 -5.62 10.33 -25.92
N SER A 149 -6.79 10.37 -25.27
CA SER A 149 -7.94 9.52 -25.67
C SER A 149 -8.82 10.08 -26.78
N HIS A 150 -8.37 11.13 -27.48
CA HIS A 150 -8.95 11.46 -28.78
C HIS A 150 -8.51 10.38 -29.76
N LYS A 151 -9.39 9.40 -29.99
CA LYS A 151 -9.35 8.55 -31.17
C LYS A 151 -9.29 9.48 -32.40
N LEU A 152 -8.19 9.42 -33.13
CA LEU A 152 -8.14 9.74 -34.57
C LEU A 152 -8.85 8.63 -35.34
#